data_AF-A0A6P5TPE3-F1
#
_entry.id   AF-A0A6P5TPE3-F1
#
_cell.length_a   1.000
_cell.length_b   1.000
_cell.length_c   1.000
_cell.angle_alpha   90.00
_cell.angle_beta   90.00
_cell.angle_gamma   90.00
#
_symmetry.space_group_name_H-M   'P 1'
#
loop_
_entity.id
_entity.type
_entity.pdbx_description
1 polymer ?
#
loop_
_entity_poly.entity_id
_entity_poly.type
_entity_poly.pdbx_seq_one_letter_code
_entity_poly.pdbx_strand_id
1 'polypeptide(L)'
;MGFLSKPVPNFFLYLLLFFFSLQLIIPLAESATDITSLVYKGCAKQTFSDPTGVYSQSLSALFGSLVQQSTKAKFFKTNSGSGQTTISGLFQCRGDLSNSDCYNCVSKLPQMSNNLCGKTIAARVQLIGCYMLYEISGFAQISGMEMLFKTCGGTNIAGSGFEERRDTAYTVLENGVVSGHGFYTTNYQQVYVLGQCQGDVGDSDCGECVKNAVQRAQVECGSAISGQIYLHKCFLSYSYYPNGVPRRSSSSSSSSSSSSSGSGNTGKTVAIILGGAAGVGFLVIFLLFARNLMKKHDDY
;
A
#
# COMPACT_ATOMS: atom_id res chain seq x y z
N MET A 1 -9.54 71.66 12.21
CA MET A 1 -8.65 71.08 11.18
C MET A 1 -9.10 69.64 11.00
N GLY A 2 -9.52 69.27 9.79
CA GLY A 2 -10.22 68.01 9.52
C GLY A 2 -9.26 66.83 9.38
N PHE A 3 -9.48 65.76 10.15
CA PHE A 3 -8.74 64.51 10.00
C PHE A 3 -9.39 63.64 8.92
N LEU A 4 -8.69 63.58 7.78
CA LEU A 4 -8.94 62.61 6.72
C LEU A 4 -8.70 61.20 7.28
N SER A 5 -9.77 60.48 7.57
CA SER A 5 -9.74 59.03 7.77
C SER A 5 -9.38 58.38 6.44
N LYS A 6 -8.10 58.01 6.24
CA LYS A 6 -7.68 57.29 5.04
C LYS A 6 -8.24 55.86 5.09
N PRO A 7 -8.97 55.40 4.06
CA PRO A 7 -9.47 54.03 4.03
C PRO A 7 -8.26 53.08 3.97
N VAL A 8 -8.21 52.11 4.88
CA VAL A 8 -7.30 50.97 4.75
C VAL A 8 -7.59 50.35 3.38
N PRO A 9 -6.59 50.25 2.48
CA PRO A 9 -6.87 49.87 1.11
C PRO A 9 -7.43 48.45 1.09
N ASN A 10 -8.63 48.31 0.54
CA ASN A 10 -9.37 47.06 0.29
C ASN A 10 -8.47 45.93 -0.25
N PHE A 11 -7.38 46.30 -0.95
CA PHE A 11 -6.32 45.42 -1.43
C PHE A 11 -5.74 44.49 -0.37
N PHE A 12 -5.50 44.95 0.86
CA PHE A 12 -4.91 44.11 1.92
C PHE A 12 -5.88 43.02 2.39
N LEU A 13 -7.19 43.35 2.44
CA LEU A 13 -8.25 42.40 2.77
C LEU A 13 -8.44 41.37 1.66
N TYR A 14 -8.41 41.81 0.39
CA TYR A 14 -8.44 40.90 -0.75
C TYR A 14 -7.21 39.99 -0.81
N LEU A 15 -6.03 40.48 -0.45
CA LEU A 15 -4.81 39.67 -0.39
C LEU A 15 -4.90 38.59 0.69
N LEU A 16 -5.41 38.93 1.88
CA LEU A 16 -5.63 37.97 2.97
C LEU A 16 -6.70 36.91 2.61
N LEU A 17 -7.81 37.33 2.00
CA LEU A 17 -8.84 36.41 1.52
C LEU A 17 -8.31 35.52 0.38
N PHE A 18 -7.46 36.06 -0.49
CA PHE A 18 -6.78 35.29 -1.54
C PHE A 18 -5.84 34.23 -0.93
N PHE A 19 -4.99 34.59 0.03
CA PHE A 19 -4.12 33.63 0.72
C PHE A 19 -4.89 32.56 1.51
N PHE A 20 -6.00 32.93 2.15
CA PHE A 20 -6.87 31.97 2.87
C PHE A 20 -7.60 31.03 1.90
N SER A 21 -8.04 31.55 0.74
CA SER A 21 -8.62 30.72 -0.33
C SER A 21 -7.57 29.81 -1.00
N LEU A 22 -6.31 30.26 -1.08
CA LEU A 22 -5.21 29.48 -1.66
C LEU A 22 -4.81 28.30 -0.75
N GLN A 23 -4.94 28.44 0.58
CA GLN A 23 -4.79 27.34 1.53
C GLN A 23 -5.92 26.31 1.47
N LEU A 24 -7.11 26.70 0.99
CA LEU A 24 -8.24 25.79 0.80
C LEU A 24 -8.11 24.92 -0.46
N ILE A 25 -7.20 25.27 -1.39
CA ILE A 25 -7.02 24.61 -2.69
C ILE A 25 -5.83 23.64 -2.68
N ILE A 26 -4.98 23.61 -1.64
CA ILE A 26 -3.94 22.58 -1.55
C ILE A 26 -4.65 21.30 -1.08
N PRO A 27 -4.90 20.30 -1.94
CA PRO A 27 -5.30 19.00 -1.43
C PRO A 27 -4.20 18.56 -0.48
N LEU A 28 -4.57 18.24 0.75
CA LEU A 28 -3.69 17.52 1.66
C LEU A 28 -3.31 16.25 0.91
N ALA A 29 -2.08 16.20 0.37
CA ALA A 29 -1.57 15.01 -0.28
C ALA A 29 -1.45 13.98 0.83
N GLU A 30 -2.50 13.18 1.01
CA GLU A 30 -2.40 11.91 1.70
C GLU A 30 -1.25 11.20 0.99
N SER A 31 -0.17 10.92 1.73
CA SER A 31 0.96 10.18 1.20
C SER A 31 0.43 8.77 0.90
N ALA A 32 -0.15 8.59 -0.29
CA ALA A 32 -0.68 7.32 -0.73
C ALA A 32 0.44 6.30 -0.61
N THR A 33 0.17 5.21 0.11
CA THR A 33 1.16 4.13 0.22
C THR A 33 1.44 3.64 -1.19
N ASP A 34 2.69 3.67 -1.63
CA ASP A 34 3.03 3.22 -2.97
C ASP A 34 2.76 1.73 -3.12
N ILE A 35 1.82 1.40 -4.02
CA ILE A 35 1.43 0.03 -4.36
C ILE A 35 1.84 -0.35 -5.79
N THR A 36 2.40 0.59 -6.56
CA THR A 36 2.62 0.44 -8.00
C THR A 36 4.08 0.33 -8.40
N SER A 37 5.01 0.59 -7.48
CA SER A 37 6.44 0.36 -7.76
C SER A 37 6.75 -1.10 -8.07
N LEU A 38 7.63 -1.28 -9.05
CA LEU A 38 8.12 -2.59 -9.47
C LEU A 38 8.97 -3.22 -8.38
N VAL A 39 8.66 -4.47 -8.03
CA VAL A 39 9.49 -5.31 -7.16
C VAL A 39 10.42 -6.16 -8.03
N TYR A 40 9.84 -6.97 -8.92
CA TYR A 40 10.61 -7.76 -9.88
C TYR A 40 9.78 -8.16 -11.09
N LYS A 41 10.46 -8.67 -12.12
CA LYS A 41 9.86 -9.28 -13.30
C LYS A 41 10.49 -10.64 -13.60
N GLY A 42 9.71 -11.52 -14.22
CA GLY A 42 10.20 -12.73 -14.86
C GLY A 42 9.62 -12.82 -16.25
N CYS A 43 10.45 -13.00 -17.28
CA CYS A 43 10.00 -13.12 -18.66
C CYS A 43 10.53 -14.44 -19.23
N ALA A 44 9.71 -15.18 -19.98
CA ALA A 44 10.21 -16.31 -20.74
C ALA A 44 11.24 -15.85 -21.78
N LYS A 45 12.25 -16.68 -22.06
CA LYS A 45 13.23 -16.39 -23.12
C LYS A 45 12.61 -16.54 -24.51
N GLN A 46 11.59 -17.38 -24.64
CA GLN A 46 10.88 -17.63 -25.88
C GLN A 46 9.85 -16.54 -26.15
N THR A 47 9.79 -16.11 -27.40
CA THR A 47 8.82 -15.13 -27.89
C THR A 47 7.68 -15.83 -28.65
N PHE A 48 6.55 -15.15 -28.77
CA PHE A 48 5.50 -15.59 -29.69
C PHE A 48 5.96 -15.41 -31.14
N SER A 49 5.71 -16.41 -31.98
CA SER A 49 5.58 -16.20 -33.42
C SER A 49 4.12 -15.87 -33.69
N ASP A 50 3.83 -14.59 -33.95
CA ASP A 50 2.46 -14.07 -34.09
C ASP A 50 2.25 -13.35 -35.43
N PRO A 51 2.46 -14.03 -36.58
CA PRO A 51 2.31 -13.41 -37.89
C PRO A 51 0.87 -12.98 -38.20
N THR A 52 -0.13 -13.64 -37.58
CA THR A 52 -1.56 -13.38 -37.77
C THR A 52 -2.16 -12.47 -36.70
N GLY A 53 -1.41 -12.12 -35.64
CA GLY A 53 -1.86 -11.24 -34.55
C GLY A 53 -2.79 -11.90 -33.51
N VAL A 54 -3.10 -13.19 -33.66
CA VAL A 54 -4.04 -13.93 -32.80
C VAL A 54 -3.56 -14.00 -31.35
N TYR A 55 -2.25 -14.15 -31.12
CA TYR A 55 -1.70 -14.18 -29.77
C TYR A 55 -1.80 -12.81 -29.11
N SER A 56 -1.40 -11.76 -29.82
CA SER A 56 -1.50 -10.38 -29.33
C SER A 56 -2.95 -10.03 -28.96
N GLN A 57 -3.92 -10.46 -29.77
CA GLN A 57 -5.34 -10.25 -29.50
C GLN A 57 -5.81 -11.04 -28.27
N SER A 58 -5.42 -12.31 -28.15
CA SER A 58 -5.80 -13.17 -27.02
C SER A 58 -5.22 -12.65 -25.70
N LEU A 59 -3.96 -12.21 -25.72
CA LEU A 59 -3.30 -11.61 -24.55
C LEU A 59 -3.94 -10.27 -24.15
N SER A 60 -4.30 -9.44 -25.13
CA SER A 60 -5.02 -8.18 -24.88
C SER A 60 -6.38 -8.43 -24.23
N ALA A 61 -7.15 -9.40 -24.74
CA ALA A 61 -8.42 -9.81 -24.15
C ALA A 61 -8.26 -10.38 -22.72
N LEU A 62 -7.21 -11.17 -22.49
CA LEU A 62 -6.86 -11.68 -21.16
C LEU A 62 -6.60 -10.53 -20.18
N PHE A 63 -5.73 -9.59 -20.55
CA PHE A 63 -5.42 -8.42 -19.72
C PHE A 63 -6.67 -7.58 -19.43
N GLY A 64 -7.52 -7.35 -20.42
CA GLY A 64 -8.80 -6.65 -20.23
C GLY A 64 -9.69 -7.33 -19.19
N SER A 65 -9.83 -8.66 -19.26
CA SER A 65 -10.60 -9.46 -18.31
C SER A 65 -10.01 -9.39 -16.89
N LEU A 66 -8.68 -9.56 -16.75
CA LEU A 66 -8.00 -9.48 -15.46
C LEU A 66 -8.16 -8.10 -14.80
N VAL A 67 -7.95 -7.02 -15.57
CA VAL A 67 -8.13 -5.65 -15.08
C VAL A 67 -9.58 -5.40 -14.68
N GLN A 68 -10.57 -5.85 -15.46
CA GLN A 68 -11.98 -5.69 -15.11
C GLN A 68 -12.31 -6.39 -13.79
N GLN A 69 -11.83 -7.62 -13.60
CA GLN A 69 -12.17 -8.41 -12.41
C GLN A 69 -11.48 -7.92 -11.13
N SER A 70 -10.37 -7.17 -11.24
CA SER A 70 -9.72 -6.52 -10.10
C SER A 70 -10.61 -5.50 -9.37
N THR A 71 -11.68 -5.02 -10.01
CA THR A 71 -12.70 -4.16 -9.37
C THR A 71 -13.61 -4.92 -8.39
N LYS A 72 -13.63 -6.25 -8.47
CA LYS A 72 -14.55 -7.12 -7.71
C LYS A 72 -13.83 -8.08 -6.78
N ALA A 73 -12.65 -8.56 -7.17
CA ALA A 73 -11.91 -9.58 -6.45
C ALA A 73 -10.43 -9.20 -6.31
N LYS A 74 -9.77 -9.79 -5.31
CA LYS A 74 -8.32 -9.65 -5.09
C LYS A 74 -7.51 -10.72 -5.80
N PHE A 75 -8.16 -11.75 -6.31
CA PHE A 75 -7.57 -12.81 -7.11
C PHE A 75 -8.55 -13.20 -8.21
N PHE A 76 -8.04 -13.43 -9.40
CA PHE A 76 -8.82 -14.01 -10.50
C PHE A 76 -7.87 -14.70 -11.46
N LYS A 77 -8.28 -15.86 -11.97
CA LYS A 77 -7.55 -16.66 -12.96
C LYS A 77 -8.49 -17.03 -14.08
N THR A 78 -8.04 -16.87 -15.32
CA THR A 78 -8.86 -17.17 -16.50
C THR A 78 -7.96 -17.51 -17.68
N ASN A 79 -8.60 -17.97 -18.76
CA ASN A 79 -7.93 -18.28 -20.02
C ASN A 79 -8.47 -17.39 -21.14
N SER A 80 -7.65 -17.19 -22.18
CA SER A 80 -8.04 -16.52 -23.42
C SER A 80 -7.43 -17.23 -24.63
N GLY A 81 -8.08 -17.16 -25.79
CA GLY A 81 -7.66 -17.89 -27.00
C GLY A 81 -8.20 -19.31 -27.07
N SER A 82 -7.70 -20.10 -28.03
CA SER A 82 -8.18 -21.46 -28.28
C SER A 82 -7.08 -22.42 -28.74
N GLY A 83 -7.18 -23.69 -28.37
CA GLY A 83 -6.24 -24.73 -28.77
C GLY A 83 -4.81 -24.42 -28.29
N GLN A 84 -3.84 -24.53 -29.19
CA GLN A 84 -2.42 -24.25 -28.89
C GLN A 84 -2.14 -22.75 -28.63
N THR A 85 -3.09 -21.87 -28.93
CA THR A 85 -2.97 -20.43 -28.67
C THR A 85 -3.56 -20.01 -27.31
N THR A 86 -4.03 -20.98 -26.51
CA THR A 86 -4.64 -20.69 -25.21
C THR A 86 -3.59 -20.12 -24.26
N ILE A 87 -3.91 -18.97 -23.66
CA ILE A 87 -3.09 -18.29 -22.65
C ILE A 87 -3.85 -18.34 -21.34
N SER A 88 -3.24 -18.93 -20.32
CA SER A 88 -3.70 -18.84 -18.94
C SER A 88 -3.11 -17.59 -18.31
N GLY A 89 -3.90 -16.87 -17.52
CA GLY A 89 -3.38 -15.75 -16.75
C GLY A 89 -4.16 -15.51 -15.48
N LEU A 90 -3.51 -14.81 -14.56
CA LEU A 90 -4.08 -14.42 -13.28
C LEU A 90 -3.53 -13.09 -12.82
N PHE A 91 -4.29 -12.44 -11.95
CA PHE A 91 -3.76 -11.41 -11.06
C PHE A 91 -3.97 -11.80 -9.60
N GLN A 92 -3.13 -11.23 -8.73
CA GLN A 92 -3.29 -11.31 -7.29
C GLN A 92 -2.90 -9.96 -6.70
N CYS A 93 -3.84 -9.32 -6.02
CA CYS A 93 -3.62 -8.15 -5.19
C CYS A 93 -3.27 -8.56 -3.76
N ARG A 94 -2.59 -7.67 -3.04
CA ARG A 94 -2.30 -7.84 -1.63
C ARG A 94 -3.60 -7.86 -0.83
N GLY A 95 -3.70 -8.78 0.13
CA GLY A 95 -4.97 -9.08 0.79
C GLY A 95 -5.57 -7.94 1.62
N ASP A 96 -4.79 -6.93 1.98
CA ASP A 96 -5.23 -5.75 2.74
C ASP A 96 -5.67 -4.56 1.88
N LEU A 97 -5.57 -4.66 0.55
CA LEU A 97 -5.97 -3.58 -0.35
C LEU A 97 -7.50 -3.50 -0.52
N SER A 98 -8.00 -2.28 -0.77
CA SER A 98 -9.35 -2.10 -1.29
C SER A 98 -9.43 -2.57 -2.75
N ASN A 99 -10.63 -2.82 -3.28
CA ASN A 99 -10.78 -3.15 -4.70
C ASN A 99 -10.37 -1.98 -5.61
N SER A 100 -10.50 -0.73 -5.14
CA SER A 100 -10.02 0.46 -5.86
C SER A 100 -8.49 0.43 -5.97
N ASP A 101 -7.80 0.17 -4.86
CA ASP A 101 -6.33 0.07 -4.86
C ASP A 101 -5.84 -1.14 -5.67
N CYS A 102 -6.56 -2.26 -5.57
CA CYS A 102 -6.31 -3.44 -6.39
C CYS A 102 -6.41 -3.11 -7.88
N TYR A 103 -7.48 -2.45 -8.31
CA TYR A 103 -7.64 -1.98 -9.69
C TYR A 103 -6.53 -1.00 -10.12
N ASN A 104 -6.21 -0.03 -9.26
CA ASN A 104 -5.15 0.95 -9.53
C ASN A 104 -3.79 0.27 -9.72
N CYS A 105 -3.52 -0.79 -8.96
CA CYS A 105 -2.31 -1.59 -9.12
C CYS A 105 -2.36 -2.46 -10.39
N VAL A 106 -3.41 -3.25 -10.58
CA VAL A 106 -3.52 -4.22 -11.67
C VAL A 106 -3.59 -3.53 -13.04
N SER A 107 -4.20 -2.36 -13.13
CA SER A 107 -4.28 -1.59 -14.38
C SER A 107 -2.92 -1.14 -14.94
N LYS A 108 -1.86 -1.11 -14.12
CA LYS A 108 -0.49 -0.80 -14.58
C LYS A 108 0.21 -1.99 -15.23
N LEU A 109 -0.16 -3.21 -14.85
CA LEU A 109 0.54 -4.43 -15.21
C LEU A 109 0.57 -4.72 -16.72
N PRO A 110 -0.50 -4.50 -17.52
CA PRO A 110 -0.45 -4.77 -18.96
C PRO A 110 0.64 -3.96 -19.68
N GLN A 111 0.68 -2.64 -19.43
CA GLN A 111 1.68 -1.76 -20.03
C GLN A 111 3.08 -2.07 -19.51
N MET A 112 3.22 -2.30 -18.20
CA MET A 112 4.52 -2.66 -17.60
C MET A 112 5.03 -4.00 -18.14
N SER A 113 4.17 -5.00 -18.31
CA SER A 113 4.52 -6.28 -18.91
C SER A 113 5.06 -6.10 -20.33
N ASN A 114 4.37 -5.33 -21.17
CA ASN A 114 4.83 -5.06 -22.53
C ASN A 114 6.18 -4.33 -22.55
N ASN A 115 6.36 -3.32 -21.71
CA ASN A 115 7.60 -2.54 -21.66
C ASN A 115 8.78 -3.33 -21.11
N LEU A 116 8.53 -4.21 -20.13
CA LEU A 116 9.56 -4.91 -19.38
C LEU A 116 9.91 -6.29 -19.96
N CYS A 117 8.95 -6.97 -20.59
CA CYS A 117 9.12 -8.31 -21.14
C CYS A 117 8.93 -8.39 -22.66
N GLY A 118 8.31 -7.40 -23.30
CA GLY A 118 7.97 -7.49 -24.72
C GLY A 118 6.95 -8.60 -25.00
N LYS A 119 7.06 -9.23 -26.18
CA LYS A 119 6.13 -10.28 -26.64
C LYS A 119 6.65 -11.69 -26.30
N THR A 120 6.65 -12.06 -25.03
CA THR A 120 7.12 -13.37 -24.54
C THR A 120 5.97 -14.33 -24.28
N ILE A 121 6.23 -15.64 -24.37
CA ILE A 121 5.19 -16.68 -24.19
C ILE A 121 4.70 -16.82 -22.73
N ALA A 122 5.47 -16.29 -21.79
CA ALA A 122 5.06 -16.15 -20.40
C ALA A 122 5.73 -14.90 -19.81
N ALA A 123 5.04 -14.26 -18.88
CA ALA A 123 5.62 -13.19 -18.08
C ALA A 123 4.94 -13.08 -16.71
N ARG A 124 5.73 -12.68 -15.72
CA ARG A 124 5.30 -12.25 -14.39
C ARG A 124 5.82 -10.85 -14.14
N VAL A 125 4.94 -9.96 -13.71
CA VAL A 125 5.33 -8.63 -13.21
C VAL A 125 4.76 -8.46 -11.81
N GLN A 126 5.63 -8.26 -10.84
CA GLN A 126 5.30 -8.06 -9.43
C GLN A 126 5.49 -6.60 -9.05
N LEU A 127 4.42 -5.96 -8.60
CA LEU A 127 4.43 -4.65 -7.94
C LEU A 127 4.23 -4.84 -6.42
N ILE A 128 4.41 -3.78 -5.65
CA ILE A 128 4.25 -3.80 -4.18
C ILE A 128 2.83 -4.24 -3.77
N GLY A 129 1.81 -3.83 -4.54
CA GLY A 129 0.41 -4.10 -4.22
C GLY A 129 -0.20 -5.30 -4.93
N CYS A 130 0.39 -5.78 -6.02
CA CYS A 130 -0.21 -6.81 -6.86
C CYS A 130 0.79 -7.42 -7.83
N TYR A 131 0.44 -8.56 -8.42
CA TYR A 131 1.14 -9.09 -9.58
C TYR A 131 0.18 -9.66 -10.61
N MET A 132 0.71 -9.83 -11.82
CA MET A 132 0.06 -10.54 -12.91
C MET A 132 1.04 -11.55 -13.47
N LEU A 133 0.52 -12.73 -13.80
CA LEU A 133 1.24 -13.82 -14.43
C LEU A 133 0.39 -14.28 -15.61
N TYR A 134 1.01 -14.42 -16.78
CA TYR A 134 0.40 -15.15 -17.90
C TYR A 134 1.39 -16.15 -18.47
N GLU A 135 0.87 -17.26 -18.97
CA GLU A 135 1.61 -18.40 -19.50
C GLU A 135 0.80 -19.01 -20.65
N ILE A 136 1.47 -19.31 -21.78
CA ILE A 136 0.86 -20.12 -22.83
C ILE A 136 0.61 -21.56 -22.33
N SER A 137 -0.42 -22.21 -22.86
CA SER A 137 -0.65 -23.64 -22.65
C SER A 137 0.61 -24.47 -22.96
N GLY A 138 0.94 -25.41 -22.07
CA GLY A 138 2.14 -26.26 -22.20
C GLY A 138 3.44 -25.61 -21.71
N PHE A 139 3.38 -24.42 -21.12
CA PHE A 139 4.54 -23.83 -20.43
C PHE A 139 5.03 -24.74 -19.29
N ALA A 140 6.34 -24.75 -19.07
CA ALA A 140 6.98 -25.63 -18.10
C ALA A 140 6.44 -25.39 -16.68
N GLN A 141 6.11 -26.48 -15.98
CA GLN A 141 5.65 -26.39 -14.60
C GLN A 141 6.80 -25.98 -13.69
N ILE A 142 6.60 -24.89 -12.95
CA ILE A 142 7.53 -24.41 -11.93
C ILE A 142 6.99 -24.84 -10.57
N SER A 143 7.85 -25.39 -9.71
CA SER A 143 7.47 -25.73 -8.34
C SER A 143 6.89 -24.51 -7.63
N GLY A 144 5.78 -24.67 -6.90
CA GLY A 144 5.18 -23.58 -6.14
C GLY A 144 6.12 -22.98 -5.08
N MET A 145 7.11 -23.77 -4.64
CA MET A 145 8.11 -23.40 -3.65
C MET A 145 9.40 -22.83 -4.25
N GLU A 146 9.50 -22.76 -5.58
CA GLU A 146 10.68 -22.18 -6.24
C GLU A 146 10.82 -20.70 -5.85
N MET A 147 12.01 -20.31 -5.39
CA MET A 147 12.28 -18.92 -5.06
C MET A 147 12.48 -18.12 -6.34
N LEU A 148 11.60 -17.15 -6.57
CA LEU A 148 11.66 -16.29 -7.75
C LEU A 148 12.47 -15.02 -7.51
N PHE A 149 12.38 -14.46 -6.30
CA PHE A 149 13.03 -13.18 -5.98
C PHE A 149 13.20 -13.00 -4.48
N LYS A 150 14.23 -12.25 -4.09
CA LYS A 150 14.42 -11.77 -2.73
C LYS A 150 14.90 -10.34 -2.68
N THR A 151 14.59 -9.65 -1.60
CA THR A 151 15.25 -8.41 -1.21
C THR A 151 15.47 -8.43 0.29
N CYS A 152 16.68 -8.09 0.73
CA CYS A 152 17.01 -7.93 2.14
C CYS A 152 17.36 -6.46 2.37
N GLY A 153 16.82 -5.86 3.42
CA GLY A 153 17.18 -4.50 3.83
C GLY A 153 18.52 -4.43 4.55
N GLY A 154 18.84 -3.24 5.06
CA GLY A 154 20.06 -3.01 5.85
C GLY A 154 20.14 -3.89 7.10
N THR A 155 21.34 -4.01 7.66
CA THR A 155 21.62 -4.84 8.83
C THR A 155 21.68 -4.02 10.13
N ASN A 156 21.43 -4.70 11.25
CA ASN A 156 21.95 -4.39 12.60
C ASN A 156 21.81 -2.97 13.18
N ILE A 157 20.59 -2.42 13.18
CA ILE A 157 20.18 -1.30 14.08
C ILE A 157 19.09 -1.77 15.08
N ALA A 158 18.64 -3.04 14.98
CA ALA A 158 17.52 -3.56 15.75
C ALA A 158 17.87 -3.99 17.19
N GLY A 159 19.16 -4.00 17.55
CA GLY A 159 19.66 -4.45 18.85
C GLY A 159 19.64 -5.98 19.02
N SER A 160 20.06 -6.46 20.19
CA SER A 160 20.01 -7.88 20.54
C SER A 160 18.56 -8.41 20.53
N GLY A 161 18.41 -9.71 20.24
CA GLY A 161 17.10 -10.38 20.23
C GLY A 161 16.18 -9.97 19.07
N PHE A 162 16.70 -9.31 18.02
CA PHE A 162 15.91 -9.04 16.82
C PHE A 162 15.48 -10.33 16.11
N GLU A 163 16.41 -11.27 15.96
CA GLU A 163 16.18 -12.55 15.29
C GLU A 163 15.12 -13.37 16.02
N GLU A 164 15.16 -13.41 17.35
CA GLU A 164 14.14 -14.06 18.18
C GLU A 164 12.75 -13.42 17.99
N ARG A 165 12.67 -12.08 17.99
CA ARG A 165 11.42 -11.35 17.75
C ARG A 165 10.86 -11.64 16.35
N ARG A 166 11.73 -11.68 15.34
CA ARG A 166 11.35 -12.00 13.95
C ARG A 166 10.85 -13.43 13.83
N ASP A 167 11.58 -14.39 14.37
CA ASP A 167 11.25 -15.82 14.24
C ASP A 167 9.97 -16.17 15.05
N THR A 168 9.73 -15.46 16.15
CA THR A 168 8.43 -15.52 16.85
C THR A 168 7.30 -14.99 15.97
N ALA A 169 7.49 -13.86 15.30
CA ALA A 169 6.49 -13.32 14.36
C ALA A 169 6.21 -14.30 13.21
N TYR A 170 7.24 -14.96 12.67
CA TYR A 170 7.08 -16.00 11.65
C TYR A 170 6.25 -17.18 12.12
N THR A 171 6.47 -17.66 13.34
CA THR A 171 5.70 -18.80 13.89
C THR A 171 4.21 -18.48 13.97
N VAL A 172 3.86 -17.24 14.34
CA VAL A 172 2.47 -16.77 14.34
C VAL A 172 1.94 -16.63 12.91
N LEU A 173 2.77 -16.17 11.97
CA LEU A 173 2.40 -16.01 10.56
C LEU A 173 2.06 -17.34 9.89
N GLU A 174 2.88 -18.39 10.09
CA GLU A 174 2.69 -19.71 9.47
C GLU A 174 1.30 -20.29 9.78
N ASN A 175 0.83 -20.16 11.02
CA ASN A 175 -0.51 -20.60 11.41
C ASN A 175 -1.60 -19.61 10.96
N GLY A 176 -1.27 -18.32 10.96
CA GLY A 176 -2.18 -17.25 10.58
C GLY A 176 -2.58 -17.31 9.11
N VAL A 177 -1.67 -17.67 8.19
CA VAL A 177 -2.01 -17.76 6.75
C VAL A 177 -2.97 -18.90 6.44
N VAL A 178 -2.92 -19.99 7.20
CA VAL A 178 -3.89 -21.09 7.10
C VAL A 178 -5.27 -20.62 7.58
N SER A 179 -5.31 -19.99 8.75
CA SER A 179 -6.58 -19.48 9.35
C SER A 179 -7.17 -18.29 8.59
N GLY A 180 -6.31 -17.51 7.94
CA GLY A 180 -6.66 -16.35 7.12
C GLY A 180 -6.91 -16.68 5.65
N HIS A 181 -7.02 -17.97 5.29
CA HIS A 181 -7.28 -18.45 3.93
C HIS A 181 -6.36 -17.82 2.88
N GLY A 182 -5.06 -17.83 3.17
CA GLY A 182 -4.03 -17.39 2.24
C GLY A 182 -3.51 -15.98 2.43
N PHE A 183 -4.04 -15.17 3.36
CA PHE A 183 -3.45 -13.87 3.69
C PHE A 183 -3.45 -13.62 5.19
N TYR A 184 -2.30 -13.23 5.74
CA TYR A 184 -2.20 -12.87 7.14
C TYR A 184 -1.12 -11.84 7.41
N THR A 185 -1.39 -10.97 8.37
CA THR A 185 -0.45 -9.96 8.86
C THR A 185 -0.43 -10.02 10.38
N THR A 186 0.75 -9.93 10.97
CA THR A 186 0.88 -9.84 12.42
C THR A 186 2.11 -9.02 12.77
N ASN A 187 2.22 -8.66 14.05
CA ASN A 187 3.42 -8.07 14.58
C ASN A 187 3.80 -8.74 15.90
N TYR A 188 5.10 -8.87 16.13
CA TYR A 188 5.64 -9.24 17.42
C TYR A 188 6.62 -8.15 17.84
N GLN A 189 6.24 -7.40 18.88
CA GLN A 189 6.96 -6.20 19.32
C GLN A 189 7.17 -5.21 18.15
N GLN A 190 8.43 -4.91 17.79
CA GLN A 190 8.80 -4.00 16.71
C GLN A 190 8.85 -4.65 15.31
N VAL A 191 8.58 -5.96 15.19
CA VAL A 191 8.64 -6.65 13.90
C VAL A 191 7.23 -6.84 13.36
N TYR A 192 6.97 -6.30 12.17
CA TYR A 192 5.77 -6.59 11.39
C TYR A 192 6.09 -7.66 10.35
N VAL A 193 5.17 -8.60 10.14
CA VAL A 193 5.26 -9.63 9.10
C VAL A 193 3.96 -9.75 8.33
N LEU A 194 4.08 -10.06 7.04
CA LEU A 194 2.99 -10.32 6.12
C LEU A 194 3.31 -11.58 5.34
N GLY A 195 2.35 -12.50 5.28
CA GLY A 195 2.41 -13.71 4.47
C GLY A 195 1.20 -13.77 3.56
N GLN A 196 1.42 -14.17 2.30
CA GLN A 196 0.33 -14.32 1.35
C GLN A 196 0.60 -15.43 0.34
N CYS A 197 -0.42 -16.24 0.08
CA CYS A 197 -0.47 -17.27 -0.94
C CYS A 197 -1.25 -16.78 -2.17
N GLN A 198 -1.00 -17.43 -3.30
CA GLN A 198 -1.82 -17.29 -4.50
C GLN A 198 -3.22 -17.85 -4.23
N GLY A 199 -4.26 -17.16 -4.68
CA GLY A 199 -5.65 -17.47 -4.30
C GLY A 199 -6.25 -18.79 -4.80
N ASP A 200 -5.52 -19.58 -5.60
CA ASP A 200 -5.91 -20.96 -5.99
C ASP A 200 -5.13 -22.05 -5.23
N VAL A 201 -4.34 -21.67 -4.20
CA VAL A 201 -3.61 -22.58 -3.32
C VAL A 201 -4.49 -22.93 -2.12
N GLY A 202 -4.61 -24.23 -1.81
CA GLY A 202 -5.36 -24.69 -0.62
C GLY A 202 -4.66 -24.34 0.69
N ASP A 203 -5.43 -24.28 1.78
CA ASP A 203 -4.94 -23.79 3.09
C ASP A 203 -3.70 -24.55 3.61
N SER A 204 -3.66 -25.87 3.45
CA SER A 204 -2.50 -26.70 3.85
C SER A 204 -1.25 -26.36 3.03
N ASP A 205 -1.37 -26.36 1.71
CA ASP A 205 -0.27 -26.05 0.78
C ASP A 205 0.21 -24.61 0.96
N CYS A 206 -0.70 -23.70 1.34
CA CYS A 206 -0.37 -22.33 1.66
C CYS A 206 0.52 -22.24 2.91
N GLY A 207 0.15 -22.95 3.98
CA GLY A 207 0.98 -23.04 5.20
C GLY A 207 2.38 -23.58 4.89
N GLU A 208 2.48 -24.62 4.07
CA GLU A 208 3.76 -25.18 3.65
C GLU A 208 4.58 -24.21 2.79
N CYS A 209 3.94 -23.51 1.85
CA CYS A 209 4.61 -22.52 1.02
C CYS A 209 5.20 -21.39 1.86
N VAL A 210 4.42 -20.84 2.81
CA VAL A 210 4.88 -19.75 3.68
C VAL A 210 6.00 -20.22 4.61
N LYS A 211 5.92 -21.45 5.13
CA LYS A 211 7.00 -22.08 5.90
C LYS A 211 8.30 -22.20 5.10
N ASN A 212 8.22 -22.59 3.84
CA ASN A 212 9.38 -22.57 2.94
C ASN A 212 9.92 -21.14 2.75
N ALA A 213 9.04 -20.14 2.59
CA ALA A 213 9.46 -18.74 2.47
C ALA A 213 10.17 -18.24 3.75
N VAL A 214 9.72 -18.67 4.94
CA VAL A 214 10.38 -18.41 6.24
C VAL A 214 11.79 -19.00 6.28
N GLN A 215 11.94 -20.29 5.93
CA GLN A 215 13.25 -20.94 5.91
C GLN A 215 14.22 -20.21 4.97
N ARG A 216 13.72 -19.83 3.78
CA ARG A 216 14.49 -19.01 2.85
C ARG A 216 14.85 -17.64 3.43
N ALA A 217 13.93 -16.97 4.12
CA ALA A 217 14.23 -15.68 4.75
C ALA A 217 15.33 -15.78 5.82
N GLN A 218 15.33 -16.85 6.61
CA GLN A 218 16.33 -17.08 7.66
C GLN A 218 17.73 -17.29 7.07
N VAL A 219 17.84 -18.05 5.97
CA VAL A 219 19.12 -18.30 5.29
C VAL A 219 19.59 -17.08 4.50
N GLU A 220 18.67 -16.48 3.74
CA GLU A 220 19.03 -15.47 2.74
C GLU A 220 19.09 -14.03 3.26
N CYS A 221 18.35 -13.74 4.34
CA CYS A 221 18.21 -12.41 4.94
C CYS A 221 18.36 -12.46 6.47
N GLY A 222 19.13 -13.41 7.02
CA GLY A 222 19.17 -13.73 8.45
C GLY A 222 19.47 -12.57 9.40
N SER A 223 20.28 -11.58 9.00
CA SER A 223 20.63 -10.40 9.82
C SER A 223 20.00 -9.10 9.33
N ALA A 224 19.16 -9.15 8.29
CA ALA A 224 18.52 -7.98 7.72
C ALA A 224 17.33 -7.56 8.57
N ILE A 225 17.15 -6.25 8.79
CA ILE A 225 16.04 -5.73 9.61
C ILE A 225 14.71 -5.68 8.83
N SER A 226 14.76 -5.95 7.53
CA SER A 226 13.58 -6.10 6.68
C SER A 226 13.92 -7.05 5.54
N GLY A 227 12.90 -7.66 4.96
CA GLY A 227 13.09 -8.48 3.79
C GLY A 227 11.78 -8.87 3.13
N GLN A 228 11.89 -9.27 1.88
CA GLN A 228 10.81 -9.83 1.10
C GLN A 228 11.32 -11.07 0.36
N ILE A 229 10.66 -12.20 0.54
CA ILE A 229 10.96 -13.47 -0.12
C ILE A 229 9.74 -13.86 -0.96
N TYR A 230 9.92 -13.96 -2.27
CA TYR A 230 8.87 -14.32 -3.22
C TYR A 230 9.17 -15.72 -3.75
N LEU A 231 8.31 -16.67 -3.38
CA LEU A 231 8.23 -17.98 -4.03
C LEU A 231 7.21 -17.90 -5.18
N HIS A 232 7.11 -18.97 -5.98
CA HIS A 232 6.20 -18.98 -7.12
C HIS A 232 4.73 -18.83 -6.71
N LYS A 233 4.29 -19.47 -5.61
CA LYS A 233 2.90 -19.49 -5.13
C LYS A 233 2.63 -18.74 -3.83
N CYS A 234 3.64 -18.16 -3.18
CA CYS A 234 3.44 -17.34 -1.99
C CYS A 234 4.60 -16.36 -1.80
N PHE A 235 4.43 -15.39 -0.90
CA PHE A 235 5.51 -14.53 -0.46
C PHE A 235 5.41 -14.21 1.03
N LEU A 236 6.56 -13.84 1.58
CA LEU A 236 6.77 -13.38 2.94
C LEU A 236 7.41 -12.00 2.89
N SER A 237 6.92 -11.06 3.70
CA SER A 237 7.57 -9.79 3.95
C SER A 237 7.68 -9.53 5.44
N TYR A 238 8.78 -8.94 5.87
CA TYR A 238 8.96 -8.48 7.24
C TYR A 238 9.68 -7.14 7.29
N SER A 239 9.43 -6.37 8.34
CA SER A 239 10.07 -5.08 8.56
C SER A 239 10.13 -4.75 10.04
N TYR A 240 11.29 -4.27 10.47
CA TYR A 240 11.54 -3.74 11.80
C TYR A 240 11.17 -2.26 11.90
N TYR A 241 10.48 -1.89 12.98
CA TYR A 241 10.06 -0.53 13.28
C TYR A 241 10.64 -0.09 14.63
N PRO A 242 11.74 0.71 14.65
CA PRO A 242 12.41 1.10 15.89
C PRO A 242 11.47 1.75 16.92
N ASN A 243 10.48 2.51 16.45
CA ASN A 243 9.51 3.22 17.28
C ASN A 243 8.20 2.44 17.50
N GLY A 244 8.20 1.14 17.21
CA GLY A 244 7.01 0.29 17.24
C GLY A 244 6.25 0.28 15.91
N VAL A 245 5.54 -0.82 15.65
CA VAL A 245 4.75 -0.99 14.43
C VAL A 245 3.58 -0.02 14.44
N PRO A 246 3.40 0.81 13.39
CA PRO A 246 2.26 1.73 13.30
C PRO A 246 0.93 0.99 13.45
N ARG A 247 0.12 1.39 14.42
CA ARG A 247 -1.26 0.89 14.52
C ARG A 247 -2.09 1.61 13.46
N ARG A 248 -2.69 0.87 12.53
CA ARG A 248 -3.73 1.43 11.66
C ARG A 248 -4.86 1.94 12.56
N SER A 249 -5.02 3.25 12.68
CA SER A 249 -6.23 3.86 13.23
C SER A 249 -7.36 3.52 12.28
N SER A 250 -8.17 2.53 12.65
CA SER A 250 -9.44 2.26 11.99
C SER A 250 -10.31 3.52 12.11
N SER A 251 -10.35 4.29 11.03
CA SER A 251 -11.39 5.27 10.76
C SER A 251 -12.70 4.53 10.49
N SER A 252 -13.26 3.92 11.54
CA SER A 252 -14.64 3.43 11.50
C SER A 252 -15.57 4.62 11.71
N SER A 253 -15.96 5.22 10.59
CA SER A 253 -17.22 5.94 10.49
C SER A 253 -18.36 5.03 10.96
N SER A 254 -18.99 5.49 12.03
CA SER A 254 -20.20 5.04 12.71
C SER A 254 -21.25 4.27 11.88
N SER A 255 -21.66 3.12 12.40
CA SER A 255 -23.08 2.83 12.67
C SER A 255 -23.20 1.83 13.82
N SER A 256 -24.02 2.21 14.78
CA SER A 256 -24.17 1.74 16.15
C SER A 256 -24.89 0.40 16.32
N SER A 257 -24.39 -0.43 17.25
CA SER A 257 -25.24 -1.14 18.24
C SER A 257 -24.42 -1.54 19.46
N SER A 258 -24.97 -1.20 20.61
CA SER A 258 -24.44 -1.14 21.98
C SER A 258 -24.05 -2.46 22.66
N SER A 259 -22.95 -2.44 23.42
CA SER A 259 -22.93 -2.84 24.85
C SER A 259 -21.59 -2.44 25.52
N SER A 260 -21.71 -1.92 26.73
CA SER A 260 -20.79 -1.02 27.45
C SER A 260 -19.90 -1.68 28.51
N SER A 261 -18.63 -1.27 28.57
CA SER A 261 -17.79 -1.03 29.77
C SER A 261 -16.33 -0.79 29.33
N GLY A 262 -15.57 0.24 29.67
CA GLY A 262 -15.72 1.39 30.53
C GLY A 262 -14.34 2.05 30.72
N SER A 263 -14.20 3.31 30.28
CA SER A 263 -13.23 4.36 30.70
C SER A 263 -11.71 4.16 30.48
N GLY A 264 -10.90 5.14 30.04
CA GLY A 264 -11.14 6.58 29.92
C GLY A 264 -10.30 7.31 28.85
N ASN A 265 -10.95 8.29 28.20
CA ASN A 265 -10.42 9.19 27.18
C ASN A 265 -10.14 10.57 27.81
N THR A 266 -8.91 10.80 28.27
CA THR A 266 -8.51 12.13 28.81
C THR A 266 -7.80 12.99 27.75
N GLY A 267 -7.26 12.41 26.67
CA GLY A 267 -6.43 13.13 25.69
C GLY A 267 -7.18 13.95 24.63
N LYS A 268 -8.41 13.55 24.25
CA LYS A 268 -9.14 14.20 23.15
C LYS A 268 -9.81 15.52 23.56
N THR A 269 -10.18 15.68 24.82
CA THR A 269 -10.81 16.91 25.32
C THR A 269 -9.78 18.03 25.53
N VAL A 270 -8.55 17.68 25.93
CA VAL A 270 -7.46 18.65 26.17
C VAL A 270 -6.97 19.30 24.86
N ALA A 271 -6.90 18.55 23.76
CA ALA A 271 -6.45 19.08 22.46
C ALA A 271 -7.43 20.12 21.87
N ILE A 272 -8.73 19.93 22.06
CA ILE A 272 -9.77 20.85 21.55
C ILE A 272 -9.81 22.13 22.41
N ILE A 273 -9.70 21.99 23.73
CA ILE A 273 -9.72 23.14 24.66
C ILE A 273 -8.46 23.99 24.53
N LEU A 274 -7.27 23.37 24.38
CA LEU A 274 -6.01 24.11 24.23
C LEU A 274 -5.90 24.82 22.87
N GLY A 275 -6.40 24.21 21.79
CA GLY A 275 -6.44 24.83 20.46
C GLY A 275 -7.39 26.04 20.41
N GLY A 276 -8.57 25.92 21.04
CA GLY A 276 -9.55 27.02 21.11
C GLY A 276 -9.08 28.21 21.94
N ALA A 277 -8.45 27.96 23.11
CA ALA A 277 -7.96 29.01 23.98
C ALA A 277 -6.78 29.80 23.38
N ALA A 278 -5.84 29.10 22.71
CA ALA A 278 -4.73 29.76 22.02
C ALA A 278 -5.21 30.62 20.84
N GLY A 279 -6.20 30.14 20.08
CA GLY A 279 -6.79 30.87 18.96
C GLY A 279 -7.49 32.17 19.41
N VAL A 280 -8.29 32.11 20.46
CA VAL A 280 -8.99 33.30 21.00
C VAL A 280 -7.99 34.29 21.61
N GLY A 281 -6.97 33.81 22.34
CA GLY A 281 -5.92 34.66 22.90
C GLY A 281 -5.17 35.45 21.82
N PHE A 282 -4.80 34.78 20.73
CA PHE A 282 -4.11 35.44 19.62
C PHE A 282 -4.98 36.49 18.93
N LEU A 283 -6.28 36.22 18.78
CA LEU A 283 -7.26 37.14 18.20
C LEU A 283 -7.45 38.40 19.07
N VAL A 284 -7.51 38.25 20.39
CA VAL A 284 -7.63 39.39 21.32
C VAL A 284 -6.36 40.25 21.30
N ILE A 285 -5.18 39.64 21.32
CA ILE A 285 -3.90 40.37 21.24
C ILE A 285 -3.82 41.15 19.93
N PHE A 286 -4.22 40.53 18.82
CA PHE A 286 -4.25 41.19 17.51
C PHE A 286 -5.22 42.39 17.49
N LEU A 287 -6.42 42.24 18.06
CA LEU A 287 -7.40 43.33 18.15
C LEU A 287 -6.93 44.48 19.05
N LEU A 288 -6.21 44.19 20.14
CA LEU A 288 -5.64 45.21 21.02
C LEU A 288 -4.51 45.97 20.32
N PHE A 289 -3.66 45.28 19.55
CA PHE A 289 -2.64 45.92 18.72
C PHE A 289 -3.27 46.82 17.65
N ALA A 290 -4.32 46.34 16.98
CA ALA A 290 -5.06 47.14 16.00
C ALA A 290 -5.69 48.38 16.66
N ARG A 291 -6.28 48.26 17.86
CA ARG A 291 -6.82 49.40 18.62
C ARG A 291 -5.76 50.43 19.00
N ASN A 292 -4.58 49.98 19.42
CA ASN A 292 -3.48 50.90 19.75
C ASN A 292 -2.91 51.61 18.52
N LEU A 293 -2.88 50.94 17.36
CA LEU A 293 -2.47 51.56 16.10
C LEU A 293 -3.51 52.59 15.61
N MET A 294 -4.80 52.35 15.85
CA MET A 294 -5.85 53.32 15.54
C MET A 294 -5.84 54.52 16.50
N LYS A 295 -5.65 54.30 17.82
CA LYS A 295 -5.54 55.40 18.79
C LYS A 295 -4.36 56.35 18.54
N LYS A 296 -3.26 55.84 17.98
CA LYS A 296 -2.10 56.68 17.67
C LYS A 296 -2.32 57.63 16.49
N HIS A 297 -3.44 57.47 15.77
CA HIS A 297 -3.83 58.29 14.64
C HIS A 297 -4.82 59.40 15.01
N ASP A 298 -5.23 59.47 16.29
CA ASP A 298 -6.19 60.46 16.82
C ASP A 298 -5.52 61.63 17.59
N ASP A 299 -4.18 61.61 17.77
CA ASP A 299 -3.41 62.63 18.53
C ASP A 299 -2.48 63.51 17.66
N TYR A 300 -2.65 63.52 16.34
CA TYR A 300 -2.04 64.55 15.49
C TYR A 300 -3.08 65.10 14.57
#